data_AF-A0A9E7VZZ0-F1
#
_entry.id   AF-A0A9E7VZZ0-F1
#
_cell.length_a   1.000
_cell.length_b   1.000
_cell.length_c   1.000
_cell.angle_alpha   90.00
_cell.angle_beta   90.00
_cell.angle_gamma   90.00
#
_symmetry.space_group_name_H-M   'P 1'
#
loop_
_entity.id
_entity.type
_entity.pdbx_description
1 polymer ?
#
loop_
_entity_poly.entity_id
_entity_poly.type
_entity_poly.pdbx_seq_one_letter_code
_entity_poly.pdbx_strand_id
1 'polypeptide(L)'
;MEITTSSIRELAWSCEEFLDDRGEPRSISYPGSLALCILDALYSTGSHPTAVDNVTDRYIERHGESDGAKSLRYSIAEAGGPEVWAREVICNVKPANVQPGAVLRAEVVDRATRVMADHGIDTVEQLLAAVGEEPCIGPQANVVAKAWRALPSQRSGFSWRNLLMIAGSPHFDIDYRVKGYFNQIVGWYPIATDEYVLELIGAAADFLGVEEHEIRRIVWQISRSRLRPNPRRERCPWPYGVELEAGEDVDYESWESSFGFEGSAISSNDWSGGEYVDSRGNAAPF
;
A
#
# COMPACT_ATOMS: atom_id res chain seq x y z
N MET A 1 -17.57 17.44 4.94
CA MET A 1 -16.46 18.00 4.14
C MET A 1 -16.93 17.93 2.71
N GLU A 2 -16.83 19.03 1.96
CA GLU A 2 -17.34 19.07 0.58
C GLU A 2 -16.25 18.62 -0.39
N ILE A 3 -16.64 17.88 -1.41
CA ILE A 3 -15.76 17.53 -2.52
C ILE A 3 -15.55 18.76 -3.38
N THR A 4 -14.29 19.08 -3.63
CA THR A 4 -13.88 20.21 -4.48
C THR A 4 -13.21 19.70 -5.74
N THR A 5 -13.26 20.48 -6.81
CA THR A 5 -12.51 20.23 -8.05
C THR A 5 -11.01 20.04 -7.77
N SER A 6 -10.46 20.77 -6.80
CA SER A 6 -9.07 20.63 -6.38
C SER A 6 -8.78 19.25 -5.78
N SER A 7 -9.62 18.79 -4.84
CA SER A 7 -9.46 17.45 -4.24
C SER A 7 -9.58 16.32 -5.26
N ILE A 8 -10.49 16.46 -6.24
CA ILE A 8 -10.66 15.47 -7.32
C ILE A 8 -9.38 15.41 -8.15
N ARG A 9 -8.87 16.57 -8.59
CA ARG A 9 -7.65 16.66 -9.41
C ARG A 9 -6.42 16.13 -8.69
N GLU A 10 -6.27 16.39 -7.39
CA GLU A 10 -5.15 15.83 -6.61
C GLU A 10 -5.21 14.30 -6.50
N LEU A 11 -6.36 13.74 -6.14
CA LEU A 11 -6.50 12.29 -6.08
C LEU A 11 -6.29 11.65 -7.45
N ALA A 12 -6.88 12.24 -8.49
CA ALA A 12 -6.72 11.80 -9.87
C ALA A 12 -5.24 11.85 -10.29
N TRP A 13 -4.54 12.94 -10.03
CA TRP A 13 -3.11 13.09 -10.31
C TRP A 13 -2.26 12.04 -9.61
N SER A 14 -2.57 11.74 -8.34
CA SER A 14 -1.86 10.73 -7.57
C SER A 14 -2.10 9.32 -8.11
N CYS A 15 -3.30 9.03 -8.62
CA CYS A 15 -3.65 7.71 -9.15
C CYS A 15 -3.18 7.51 -10.60
N GLU A 16 -3.19 8.56 -11.42
CA GLU A 16 -2.83 8.52 -12.85
C GLU A 16 -1.42 7.95 -13.09
N GLU A 17 -0.48 8.17 -12.17
CA GLU A 17 0.88 7.59 -12.26
C GLU A 17 0.87 6.06 -12.37
N PHE A 18 -0.18 5.43 -11.85
CA PHE A 18 -0.38 3.99 -11.83
C PHE A 18 -1.36 3.52 -12.91
N LEU A 19 -1.63 4.34 -13.92
CA LEU A 19 -2.31 3.95 -15.15
C LEU A 19 -1.28 3.90 -16.29
N ASP A 20 -1.51 3.04 -17.27
CA ASP A 20 -0.72 3.04 -18.50
C ASP A 20 -1.26 4.02 -19.56
N ASP A 21 -0.61 4.11 -20.72
CA ASP A 21 -1.00 5.05 -21.79
C ASP A 21 -2.41 4.78 -22.37
N ARG A 22 -3.02 3.62 -22.04
CA ARG A 22 -4.38 3.24 -22.44
C ARG A 22 -5.40 3.46 -21.31
N GLY A 23 -4.94 3.94 -20.14
CA GLY A 23 -5.75 4.03 -18.94
C GLY A 23 -5.87 2.71 -18.18
N GLU A 24 -5.12 1.68 -18.56
CA GLU A 24 -5.18 0.39 -17.88
C GLU A 24 -4.41 0.46 -16.54
N PRO A 25 -4.98 -0.06 -15.45
CA PRO A 25 -4.34 -0.05 -14.15
C PRO A 25 -3.03 -0.86 -14.14
N ARG A 26 -1.96 -0.23 -13.65
CA ARG A 26 -0.70 -0.89 -13.23
C ARG A 26 -0.72 -1.26 -11.74
N SER A 27 -1.92 -1.39 -11.18
CA SER A 27 -2.11 -1.81 -9.79
C SER A 27 -1.69 -3.27 -9.63
N ILE A 28 -1.13 -3.62 -8.46
CA ILE A 28 -0.69 -4.99 -8.19
C ILE A 28 -1.93 -5.88 -7.97
N SER A 29 -2.15 -6.88 -8.83
CA SER A 29 -3.31 -7.76 -8.73
C SER A 29 -2.99 -9.12 -9.35
N TYR A 30 -3.55 -10.19 -8.78
CA TYR A 30 -3.34 -11.57 -9.26
C TYR A 30 -4.67 -12.32 -9.34
N PRO A 31 -5.67 -11.85 -10.12
CA PRO A 31 -6.99 -12.49 -10.18
C PRO A 31 -6.91 -13.92 -10.71
N GLY A 32 -5.87 -14.26 -11.48
CA GLY A 32 -5.62 -15.61 -11.99
C GLY A 32 -4.78 -16.52 -11.08
N SER A 33 -4.25 -16.03 -9.95
CA SER A 33 -3.41 -16.84 -9.07
C SER A 33 -3.64 -16.57 -7.59
N LEU A 34 -4.25 -17.55 -6.92
CA LEU A 34 -4.37 -17.55 -5.47
C LEU A 34 -3.01 -17.75 -4.79
N ALA A 35 -2.07 -18.46 -5.43
CA ALA A 35 -0.71 -18.60 -4.92
C ALA A 35 -0.02 -17.24 -4.77
N LEU A 36 -0.02 -16.42 -5.82
CA LEU A 36 0.59 -15.09 -5.79
C LEU A 36 -0.13 -14.16 -4.81
N CYS A 37 -1.47 -14.23 -4.74
CA CYS A 37 -2.24 -13.54 -3.71
C CYS A 37 -1.75 -13.89 -2.28
N ILE A 38 -1.58 -15.17 -1.97
CA ILE A 38 -1.13 -15.63 -0.64
C ILE A 38 0.28 -15.11 -0.33
N LEU A 39 1.19 -15.20 -1.31
CA LEU A 39 2.58 -14.78 -1.15
C LEU A 39 2.69 -13.29 -0.90
N ASP A 40 2.10 -12.47 -1.76
CA ASP A 40 2.15 -11.02 -1.61
C ASP A 40 1.50 -10.58 -0.29
N ALA A 41 0.32 -11.12 0.06
CA ALA A 41 -0.36 -10.79 1.31
C ALA A 41 0.48 -11.06 2.56
N LEU A 42 1.17 -12.21 2.62
CA LEU A 42 1.96 -12.60 3.78
C LEU A 42 3.34 -11.94 3.81
N TYR A 43 3.95 -11.66 2.64
CA TYR A 43 5.23 -10.97 2.56
C TYR A 43 5.12 -9.46 2.66
N SER A 44 3.98 -8.85 2.33
CA SER A 44 3.73 -7.40 2.42
C SER A 44 3.77 -6.84 3.85
N THR A 45 3.46 -7.65 4.86
CA THR A 45 3.48 -7.17 6.25
C THR A 45 4.92 -6.86 6.67
N GLY A 46 5.28 -5.61 6.95
CA GLY A 46 6.61 -5.27 7.49
C GLY A 46 7.80 -5.61 6.60
N SER A 47 7.62 -5.73 5.28
CA SER A 47 8.70 -5.87 4.29
C SER A 47 8.78 -4.66 3.37
N HIS A 48 9.94 -4.44 2.78
CA HIS A 48 10.07 -3.51 1.67
C HIS A 48 9.35 -4.08 0.44
N PRO A 49 8.66 -3.26 -0.39
CA PRO A 49 7.98 -3.71 -1.61
C PRO A 49 8.84 -4.60 -2.51
N THR A 50 10.07 -4.18 -2.81
CA THR A 50 11.04 -4.97 -3.60
C THR A 50 11.31 -6.37 -3.05
N ALA A 51 11.24 -6.57 -1.73
CA ALA A 51 11.42 -7.90 -1.14
C ALA A 51 10.19 -8.79 -1.35
N VAL A 52 9.00 -8.21 -1.52
CA VAL A 52 7.78 -8.91 -1.90
C VAL A 52 7.82 -9.24 -3.38
N ASP A 53 8.21 -8.27 -4.22
CA ASP A 53 8.29 -8.44 -5.67
C ASP A 53 9.30 -9.56 -6.02
N ASN A 54 10.48 -9.57 -5.37
CA ASN A 54 11.44 -10.67 -5.50
C ASN A 54 10.88 -12.05 -5.11
N VAL A 55 9.91 -12.12 -4.18
CA VAL A 55 9.28 -13.39 -3.77
C VAL A 55 8.30 -13.85 -4.85
N THR A 56 7.47 -12.95 -5.36
CA THR A 56 6.51 -13.28 -6.42
C THR A 56 7.22 -13.61 -7.72
N ASP A 57 8.25 -12.85 -8.12
CA ASP A 57 9.01 -13.07 -9.35
C ASP A 57 9.67 -14.44 -9.37
N ARG A 58 10.33 -14.83 -8.28
CA ARG A 58 10.95 -16.17 -8.15
C ARG A 58 9.92 -17.30 -8.21
N TYR A 59 8.74 -17.08 -7.65
CA TYR A 59 7.66 -18.06 -7.76
C TYR A 59 7.19 -18.17 -9.22
N ILE A 60 6.97 -17.04 -9.89
CA ILE A 60 6.53 -16.95 -11.29
C ILE A 60 7.53 -17.62 -12.22
N GLU A 61 8.83 -17.32 -12.07
CA GLU A 61 9.90 -17.91 -12.88
C GLU A 61 9.91 -19.45 -12.83
N ARG A 62 9.46 -20.02 -11.71
CA ARG A 62 9.47 -21.48 -11.50
C ARG A 62 8.14 -22.16 -11.79
N HIS A 63 7.02 -21.51 -11.50
CA HIS A 63 5.69 -22.12 -11.47
C HIS A 63 4.67 -21.43 -12.37
N GLY A 64 4.97 -20.23 -12.88
CA GLY A 64 4.05 -19.42 -13.67
C GLY A 64 3.09 -18.58 -12.83
N GLU A 65 2.12 -17.97 -13.52
CA GLU A 65 1.27 -16.90 -12.97
C GLU A 65 -0.19 -17.32 -12.72
N SER A 66 -0.51 -18.61 -12.84
CA SER A 66 -1.89 -19.13 -12.79
C SER A 66 -2.14 -20.12 -11.66
N ASP A 67 -1.21 -20.24 -10.73
CA ASP A 67 -1.23 -21.29 -9.72
C ASP A 67 -2.22 -21.00 -8.59
N GLY A 68 -2.91 -22.06 -8.15
CA GLY A 68 -3.78 -22.05 -6.99
C GLY A 68 -3.06 -22.31 -5.66
N ALA A 69 -3.80 -22.29 -4.55
CA ALA A 69 -3.24 -22.57 -3.23
C ALA A 69 -2.65 -23.99 -3.10
N LYS A 70 -3.21 -24.96 -3.83
CA LYS A 70 -2.75 -26.36 -3.86
C LYS A 70 -1.40 -26.49 -4.55
N SER A 71 -1.18 -25.83 -5.68
CA SER A 71 0.13 -25.82 -6.36
C SER A 71 1.21 -25.21 -5.47
N LEU A 72 0.90 -24.09 -4.80
CA LEU A 72 1.82 -23.47 -3.83
C LEU A 72 2.17 -24.45 -2.69
N ARG A 73 1.18 -25.17 -2.17
CA ARG A 73 1.42 -26.20 -1.14
C ARG A 73 2.30 -27.33 -1.65
N TYR A 74 2.11 -27.78 -2.88
CA TYR A 74 2.94 -28.82 -3.50
C TYR A 74 4.37 -28.33 -3.73
N SER A 75 4.57 -27.09 -4.18
CA SER A 75 5.89 -26.47 -4.31
C SER A 75 6.67 -26.52 -2.98
N ILE A 76 6.00 -26.20 -1.86
CA ILE A 76 6.57 -26.29 -0.51
C ILE A 76 6.92 -27.73 -0.13
N ALA A 77 6.02 -28.68 -0.41
CA ALA A 77 6.21 -30.08 -0.07
C ALA A 77 7.34 -30.73 -0.89
N GLU A 78 7.41 -30.44 -2.19
CA GLU A 78 8.45 -30.93 -3.10
C GLU A 78 9.85 -30.46 -2.71
N ALA A 79 9.96 -29.24 -2.17
CA ALA A 79 11.22 -28.74 -1.61
C ALA A 79 11.62 -29.44 -0.29
N GLY A 80 10.78 -30.31 0.29
CA GLY A 80 11.04 -30.95 1.59
C GLY A 80 10.56 -30.13 2.80
N GLY A 81 9.71 -29.13 2.57
CA GLY A 81 9.07 -28.34 3.63
C GLY A 81 9.37 -26.84 3.55
N PRO A 82 8.69 -26.02 4.39
CA PRO A 82 8.71 -24.56 4.30
C PRO A 82 10.09 -23.94 4.54
N GLU A 83 10.93 -24.56 5.36
CA GLU A 83 12.28 -24.04 5.63
C GLU A 83 13.21 -24.20 4.44
N VAL A 84 13.21 -25.38 3.80
CA VAL A 84 14.02 -25.63 2.60
C VAL A 84 13.49 -24.80 1.44
N TRP A 85 12.17 -24.74 1.27
CA TRP A 85 11.52 -23.89 0.27
C TRP A 85 11.89 -22.40 0.42
N ALA A 86 11.93 -21.89 1.66
CA ALA A 86 12.35 -20.51 1.93
C ALA A 86 13.80 -20.24 1.51
N ARG A 87 14.70 -21.21 1.70
CA ARG A 87 16.13 -21.05 1.40
C ARG A 87 16.44 -21.24 -0.08
N GLU A 88 15.86 -22.27 -0.68
CA GLU A 88 16.29 -22.80 -1.98
C GLU A 88 15.36 -22.43 -3.14
N VAL A 89 14.07 -22.21 -2.87
CA VAL A 89 13.08 -21.89 -3.91
C VAL A 89 12.81 -20.39 -3.97
N ILE A 90 12.39 -19.82 -2.85
CA ILE A 90 12.02 -18.40 -2.79
C ILE A 90 13.18 -17.51 -2.32
N CYS A 91 14.24 -18.08 -1.75
CA CYS A 91 15.40 -17.36 -1.23
C CYS A 91 15.03 -16.17 -0.33
N ASN A 92 14.09 -16.40 0.61
CA ASN A 92 13.63 -15.43 1.61
C ASN A 92 13.30 -16.13 2.95
N VAL A 93 14.25 -16.04 3.90
CA VAL A 93 14.17 -16.64 5.25
C VAL A 93 13.66 -15.67 6.31
N LYS A 94 12.80 -14.70 5.93
CA LYS A 94 12.28 -13.72 6.88
C LYS A 94 11.37 -14.36 7.94
N PRO A 95 11.54 -14.04 9.23
CA PRO A 95 10.64 -14.51 10.27
C PRO A 95 9.27 -13.81 10.22
N ALA A 96 8.25 -14.48 10.77
CA ALA A 96 6.88 -13.96 10.84
C ALA A 96 6.76 -12.76 11.78
N ASN A 97 7.65 -12.61 12.76
CA ASN A 97 7.81 -11.41 13.59
C ASN A 97 9.25 -11.35 14.15
N VAL A 98 9.56 -10.30 14.90
CA VAL A 98 10.91 -10.03 15.42
C VAL A 98 11.24 -10.77 16.72
N GLN A 99 10.31 -11.55 17.28
CA GLN A 99 10.54 -12.26 18.54
C GLN A 99 11.49 -13.44 18.34
N PRO A 100 12.40 -13.71 19.30
CA PRO A 100 13.27 -14.89 19.26
C PRO A 100 12.45 -16.18 19.09
N GLY A 101 12.88 -17.06 18.18
CA GLY A 101 12.20 -18.33 17.89
C GLY A 101 10.93 -18.20 17.05
N ALA A 102 10.63 -17.02 16.48
CA ALA A 102 9.53 -16.88 15.55
C ALA A 102 9.71 -17.79 14.32
N VAL A 103 8.62 -18.45 13.92
CA VAL A 103 8.56 -19.26 12.69
C VAL A 103 8.87 -18.41 11.46
N LEU A 104 9.39 -19.05 10.40
CA LEU A 104 9.60 -18.39 9.12
C LEU A 104 8.27 -18.03 8.46
N ARG A 105 8.25 -16.98 7.63
CA ARG A 105 7.06 -16.65 6.84
C ARG A 105 6.65 -17.77 5.90
N ALA A 106 7.59 -18.51 5.34
CA ALA A 106 7.28 -19.68 4.53
C ALA A 106 6.46 -20.73 5.31
N GLU A 107 6.66 -20.87 6.62
CA GLU A 107 5.81 -21.75 7.43
C GLU A 107 4.39 -21.19 7.58
N VAL A 108 4.26 -19.86 7.69
CA VAL A 108 2.94 -19.21 7.68
C VAL A 108 2.26 -19.39 6.32
N VAL A 109 3.01 -19.34 5.22
CA VAL A 109 2.52 -19.63 3.86
C VAL A 109 2.02 -21.08 3.77
N ASP A 110 2.79 -22.07 4.20
CA ASP A 110 2.34 -23.48 4.23
C ASP A 110 1.03 -23.63 5.01
N ARG A 111 0.96 -23.05 6.23
CA ARG A 111 -0.27 -23.06 7.04
C ARG A 111 -1.43 -22.34 6.34
N ALA A 112 -1.19 -21.25 5.63
CA ALA A 112 -2.22 -20.56 4.86
C ALA A 112 -2.77 -21.41 3.72
N THR A 113 -1.91 -22.16 3.00
CA THR A 113 -2.40 -23.10 1.98
C THR A 113 -3.25 -24.23 2.57
N ARG A 114 -2.95 -24.65 3.82
CA ARG A 114 -3.78 -25.63 4.54
C ARG A 114 -5.13 -25.04 4.93
N VAL A 115 -5.17 -23.79 5.39
CA VAL A 115 -6.45 -23.08 5.63
C VAL A 115 -7.31 -23.08 4.37
N MET A 116 -6.72 -22.77 3.21
CA MET A 116 -7.46 -22.81 1.93
C MET A 116 -7.97 -24.22 1.64
N ALA A 117 -7.11 -25.24 1.76
CA ALA A 117 -7.48 -26.63 1.53
C ALA A 117 -8.58 -27.13 2.47
N ASP A 118 -8.53 -26.78 3.76
CA ASP A 118 -9.52 -27.17 4.78
C ASP A 118 -10.91 -26.59 4.46
N HIS A 119 -10.97 -25.52 3.68
CA HIS A 119 -12.19 -24.88 3.20
C HIS A 119 -12.51 -25.18 1.73
N GLY A 120 -11.77 -26.07 1.07
CA GLY A 120 -11.98 -26.44 -0.33
C GLY A 120 -11.68 -25.32 -1.32
N ILE A 121 -10.81 -24.39 -0.95
CA ILE A 121 -10.40 -23.24 -1.77
C ILE A 121 -9.05 -23.53 -2.42
N ASP A 122 -8.99 -23.39 -3.74
CA ASP A 122 -7.78 -23.50 -4.56
C ASP A 122 -7.62 -22.30 -5.50
N THR A 123 -8.71 -21.70 -5.97
CA THR A 123 -8.69 -20.56 -6.90
C THR A 123 -9.17 -19.25 -6.25
N VAL A 124 -8.89 -18.12 -6.92
CA VAL A 124 -9.37 -16.79 -6.49
C VAL A 124 -10.89 -16.73 -6.50
N GLU A 125 -11.55 -17.30 -7.50
CA GLU A 125 -13.01 -17.33 -7.60
C GLU A 125 -13.62 -18.07 -6.40
N GLN A 126 -13.02 -19.19 -6.00
CA GLN A 126 -13.45 -19.95 -4.83
C GLN A 126 -13.22 -19.17 -3.53
N LEU A 127 -12.11 -18.44 -3.42
CA LEU A 127 -11.86 -17.54 -2.30
C LEU A 127 -12.95 -16.47 -2.20
N LEU A 128 -13.22 -15.74 -3.29
CA LEU A 128 -14.22 -14.67 -3.32
C LEU A 128 -15.63 -15.21 -3.05
N ALA A 129 -15.97 -16.38 -3.59
CA ALA A 129 -17.25 -17.04 -3.30
C ALA A 129 -17.38 -17.43 -1.82
N ALA A 130 -16.31 -17.90 -1.18
CA ALA A 130 -16.31 -18.23 0.25
C ALA A 130 -16.37 -16.99 1.16
N VAL A 131 -15.93 -15.84 0.66
CA VAL A 131 -15.98 -14.56 1.37
C VAL A 131 -17.39 -13.99 1.38
N GLY A 132 -18.10 -14.05 0.26
CA GLY A 132 -19.44 -13.48 0.07
C GLY A 132 -19.43 -11.95 -0.07
N GLU A 133 -20.60 -11.34 0.10
CA GLU A 133 -20.86 -9.91 -0.13
C GLU A 133 -20.41 -8.99 1.03
N GLU A 134 -20.06 -9.56 2.20
CA GLU A 134 -19.64 -8.77 3.37
C GLU A 134 -18.41 -9.40 4.05
N PRO A 135 -17.18 -9.02 3.68
CA PRO A 135 -15.97 -9.47 4.33
C PRO A 135 -15.82 -8.79 5.69
N CYS A 136 -16.44 -9.37 6.71
CA CYS A 136 -16.22 -8.93 8.08
C CYS A 136 -14.92 -9.53 8.64
N ILE A 137 -14.25 -8.78 9.49
CA ILE A 137 -13.00 -9.15 10.17
C ILE A 137 -13.19 -9.15 11.71
N GLY A 138 -14.42 -8.93 12.17
CA GLY A 138 -14.87 -8.94 13.56
C GLY A 138 -15.53 -10.26 14.00
N PRO A 139 -16.41 -10.24 15.02
CA PRO A 139 -17.12 -11.44 15.49
C PRO A 139 -17.91 -12.17 14.39
N GLN A 140 -18.42 -11.40 13.42
CA GLN A 140 -19.18 -11.88 12.27
C GLN A 140 -18.29 -12.31 11.10
N ALA A 141 -16.95 -12.28 11.24
CA ALA A 141 -16.04 -12.73 10.19
C ALA A 141 -16.37 -14.17 9.75
N ASN A 142 -16.27 -14.42 8.45
CA ASN A 142 -16.46 -15.76 7.90
C ASN A 142 -15.38 -16.72 8.44
N VAL A 143 -15.63 -18.02 8.34
CA VAL A 143 -14.77 -19.07 8.91
C VAL A 143 -13.35 -19.04 8.35
N VAL A 144 -13.19 -18.69 7.06
CA VAL A 144 -11.89 -18.61 6.39
C VAL A 144 -11.08 -17.42 6.93
N ALA A 145 -11.70 -16.26 7.08
CA ALA A 145 -11.09 -15.07 7.67
C ALA A 145 -10.67 -15.31 9.13
N LYS A 146 -11.48 -16.04 9.91
CA LYS A 146 -11.14 -16.46 11.29
C LYS A 146 -9.93 -17.39 11.30
N ALA A 147 -9.90 -18.40 10.44
CA ALA A 147 -8.78 -19.33 10.31
C ALA A 147 -7.49 -18.63 9.86
N TRP A 148 -7.58 -17.74 8.87
CA TRP A 148 -6.45 -16.93 8.40
C TRP A 148 -5.86 -16.07 9.52
N ARG A 149 -6.70 -15.41 10.31
CA ARG A 149 -6.24 -14.56 11.42
C ARG A 149 -5.63 -15.34 12.59
N ALA A 150 -5.93 -16.63 12.71
CA ALA A 150 -5.31 -17.51 13.68
C ALA A 150 -3.87 -17.91 13.28
N LEU A 151 -3.45 -17.63 12.04
CA LEU A 151 -2.08 -17.84 11.60
C LEU A 151 -1.09 -16.97 12.40
N PRO A 152 0.16 -17.44 12.60
CA PRO A 152 1.19 -16.67 13.30
C PRO A 152 1.37 -15.26 12.72
N SER A 153 1.33 -14.27 13.60
CA SER A 153 1.43 -12.83 13.26
C SER A 153 0.32 -12.25 12.37
N GLN A 154 -0.82 -12.94 12.17
CA GLN A 154 -1.91 -12.47 11.29
C GLN A 154 -3.19 -11.99 12.03
N ARG A 155 -3.13 -11.87 13.36
CA ARG A 155 -4.29 -11.56 14.22
C ARG A 155 -5.03 -10.26 13.86
N SER A 156 -4.32 -9.25 13.35
CA SER A 156 -4.91 -7.97 12.94
C SER A 156 -5.83 -8.08 11.72
N GLY A 157 -5.70 -9.16 10.93
CA GLY A 157 -6.42 -9.32 9.66
C GLY A 157 -5.92 -8.38 8.56
N PHE A 158 -4.74 -7.78 8.71
CA PHE A 158 -4.17 -6.93 7.66
C PHE A 158 -3.88 -7.74 6.38
N SER A 159 -3.16 -8.84 6.50
CA SER A 159 -2.84 -9.71 5.36
C SER A 159 -4.08 -10.33 4.73
N TRP A 160 -5.13 -10.59 5.51
CA TRP A 160 -6.42 -11.05 4.98
C TRP A 160 -7.05 -10.01 4.05
N ARG A 161 -7.10 -8.75 4.45
CA ARG A 161 -7.61 -7.68 3.59
C ARG A 161 -6.73 -7.46 2.37
N ASN A 162 -5.41 -7.52 2.55
CA ASN A 162 -4.50 -7.41 1.41
C ASN A 162 -4.72 -8.55 0.41
N LEU A 163 -4.89 -9.79 0.88
CA LEU A 163 -5.24 -10.95 0.06
C LEU A 163 -6.50 -10.68 -0.77
N LEU A 164 -7.57 -10.18 -0.16
CA LEU A 164 -8.81 -9.86 -0.89
C LEU A 164 -8.60 -8.75 -1.92
N MET A 165 -7.89 -7.68 -1.57
CA MET A 165 -7.66 -6.55 -2.47
C MET A 165 -6.89 -6.96 -3.74
N ILE A 166 -5.82 -7.75 -3.60
CA ILE A 166 -5.02 -8.23 -4.74
C ILE A 166 -5.67 -9.42 -5.47
N ALA A 167 -6.62 -10.10 -4.84
CA ALA A 167 -7.48 -11.09 -5.48
C ALA A 167 -8.61 -10.43 -6.31
N GLY A 168 -8.71 -9.11 -6.33
CA GLY A 168 -9.74 -8.39 -7.09
C GLY A 168 -11.10 -8.30 -6.38
N SER A 169 -11.15 -8.50 -5.07
CA SER A 169 -12.37 -8.27 -4.28
C SER A 169 -12.85 -6.82 -4.45
N PRO A 170 -14.15 -6.57 -4.70
CA PRO A 170 -14.70 -5.21 -4.79
C PRO A 170 -14.77 -4.50 -3.43
N HIS A 171 -14.63 -5.27 -2.34
CA HIS A 171 -14.70 -4.75 -0.99
C HIS A 171 -13.47 -3.90 -0.65
N PHE A 172 -13.74 -2.66 -0.25
CA PHE A 172 -12.74 -1.67 0.10
C PHE A 172 -12.92 -1.28 1.57
N ASP A 173 -11.90 -1.53 2.38
CA ASP A 173 -11.90 -1.15 3.79
C ASP A 173 -11.26 0.24 3.96
N ILE A 174 -11.92 1.13 4.68
CA ILE A 174 -11.42 2.49 4.92
C ILE A 174 -10.82 2.53 6.33
N ASP A 175 -9.56 2.12 6.42
CA ASP A 175 -8.84 2.13 7.68
C ASP A 175 -8.09 3.45 7.92
N TYR A 176 -7.42 3.54 9.07
CA TYR A 176 -6.67 4.74 9.45
C TYR A 176 -5.55 5.11 8.47
N ARG A 177 -5.02 4.17 7.66
CA ARG A 177 -4.01 4.47 6.64
C ARG A 177 -4.61 5.03 5.38
N VAL A 178 -5.74 4.48 4.96
CA VAL A 178 -6.53 5.08 3.86
C VAL A 178 -6.90 6.51 4.26
N LYS A 179 -7.51 6.72 5.42
CA LYS A 179 -7.81 8.07 5.93
C LYS A 179 -6.57 8.96 6.03
N GLY A 180 -5.45 8.41 6.49
CA GLY A 180 -4.17 9.12 6.56
C GLY A 180 -3.68 9.59 5.20
N TYR A 181 -3.85 8.78 4.15
CA TYR A 181 -3.54 9.18 2.77
C TYR A 181 -4.46 10.29 2.27
N PHE A 182 -5.78 10.20 2.51
CA PHE A 182 -6.71 11.27 2.14
C PHE A 182 -6.40 12.58 2.87
N ASN A 183 -6.03 12.53 4.15
CA ASN A 183 -5.62 13.72 4.89
C ASN A 183 -4.34 14.38 4.31
N GLN A 184 -3.50 13.65 3.57
CA GLN A 184 -2.37 14.24 2.85
C GLN A 184 -2.83 15.00 1.59
N ILE A 185 -3.92 14.56 0.97
CA ILE A 185 -4.51 15.18 -0.24
C ILE A 185 -5.29 16.43 0.13
N VAL A 186 -6.18 16.33 1.13
CA VAL A 186 -7.20 17.36 1.41
C VAL A 186 -6.91 18.18 2.67
N GLY A 187 -5.83 17.85 3.37
CA GLY A 187 -5.44 18.45 4.65
C GLY A 187 -5.92 17.64 5.86
N TRP A 188 -5.33 17.97 7.02
CA TRP A 188 -5.52 17.20 8.26
C TRP A 188 -6.81 17.53 9.03
N TYR A 189 -7.51 18.60 8.64
CA TYR A 189 -8.74 19.02 9.28
C TYR A 189 -9.72 19.63 8.27
N PRO A 190 -11.00 19.20 8.27
CA PRO A 190 -11.56 18.10 9.06
C PRO A 190 -11.04 16.72 8.61
N ILE A 191 -11.06 15.73 9.51
CA ILE A 191 -10.65 14.35 9.19
C ILE A 191 -11.62 13.77 8.14
N ALA A 192 -11.08 13.11 7.11
CA ALA A 192 -11.89 12.45 6.08
C ALA A 192 -12.85 11.40 6.68
N THR A 193 -14.13 11.54 6.36
CA THR A 193 -15.17 10.55 6.65
C THR A 193 -15.15 9.43 5.61
N ASP A 194 -15.73 8.28 5.93
CA ASP A 194 -15.79 7.15 4.99
C ASP A 194 -16.59 7.52 3.73
N GLU A 195 -17.70 8.23 3.92
CA GLU A 195 -18.52 8.79 2.84
C GLU A 195 -17.71 9.71 1.92
N TYR A 196 -16.96 10.66 2.50
CA TYR A 196 -16.10 11.55 1.71
C TYR A 196 -15.03 10.79 0.92
N VAL A 197 -14.39 9.80 1.53
CA VAL A 197 -13.38 8.95 0.86
C VAL A 197 -13.99 8.25 -0.35
N LEU A 198 -15.16 7.64 -0.19
CA LEU A 198 -15.84 6.92 -1.27
C LEU A 198 -16.30 7.86 -2.39
N GLU A 199 -16.94 8.97 -2.04
CA GLU A 199 -17.40 9.94 -3.02
C GLU A 199 -16.23 10.57 -3.79
N LEU A 200 -15.10 10.87 -3.13
CA LEU A 200 -13.92 11.44 -3.79
C LEU A 200 -13.24 10.41 -4.70
N ILE A 201 -13.21 9.13 -4.31
CA ILE A 201 -12.77 8.03 -5.16
C ILE A 201 -13.64 7.94 -6.42
N GLY A 202 -14.97 7.98 -6.28
CA GLY A 202 -15.91 7.95 -7.40
C GLY A 202 -15.69 9.12 -8.36
N ALA A 203 -15.60 10.34 -7.83
CA ALA A 203 -15.36 11.53 -8.62
C ALA A 203 -13.99 11.51 -9.35
N ALA A 204 -12.94 10.96 -8.72
CA ALA A 204 -11.64 10.79 -9.36
C ALA A 204 -11.64 9.70 -10.43
N ALA A 205 -12.40 8.62 -10.23
CA ALA A 205 -12.59 7.55 -11.21
C ALA A 205 -13.29 8.09 -12.46
N ASP A 206 -14.37 8.85 -12.27
CA ASP A 206 -15.09 9.54 -13.36
C ASP A 206 -14.18 10.51 -14.11
N PHE A 207 -13.36 11.28 -13.40
CA PHE A 207 -12.41 12.22 -13.99
C PHE A 207 -11.35 11.53 -14.85
N LEU A 208 -10.85 10.37 -14.39
CA LEU A 208 -9.83 9.59 -15.10
C LEU A 208 -10.41 8.65 -16.17
N GLY A 209 -11.74 8.46 -16.20
CA GLY A 209 -12.40 7.53 -17.12
C GLY A 209 -12.07 6.06 -16.82
N VAL A 210 -11.85 5.72 -15.56
CA VAL A 210 -11.53 4.34 -15.11
C VAL A 210 -12.58 3.83 -14.13
N GLU A 211 -12.65 2.51 -13.97
CA GLU A 211 -13.57 1.88 -13.03
C GLU A 211 -13.23 2.21 -11.57
N GLU A 212 -14.23 2.50 -10.75
CA GLU A 212 -14.05 2.93 -9.35
C GLU A 212 -13.22 1.93 -8.52
N HIS A 213 -13.43 0.64 -8.75
CA HIS A 213 -12.72 -0.42 -8.01
C HIS A 213 -11.21 -0.42 -8.28
N GLU A 214 -10.75 0.11 -9.41
CA GLU A 214 -9.33 0.26 -9.72
C GLU A 214 -8.71 1.41 -8.94
N ILE A 215 -9.41 2.54 -8.83
CA ILE A 215 -8.97 3.65 -7.96
C ILE A 215 -8.91 3.18 -6.50
N ARG A 216 -9.93 2.45 -6.02
CA ARG A 216 -9.90 1.84 -4.69
C ARG A 216 -8.67 0.96 -4.48
N ARG A 217 -8.29 0.16 -5.48
CA ARG A 217 -7.09 -0.70 -5.41
C ARG A 217 -5.80 0.11 -5.37
N ILE A 218 -5.66 1.11 -6.24
CA ILE A 218 -4.49 2.02 -6.28
C ILE A 218 -4.34 2.73 -4.93
N VAL A 219 -5.40 3.38 -4.45
CA VAL A 219 -5.45 4.07 -3.16
C VAL A 219 -5.04 3.14 -2.01
N TRP A 220 -5.60 1.94 -1.97
CA TRP A 220 -5.24 0.95 -0.96
C TRP A 220 -3.73 0.67 -1.00
N GLN A 221 -3.17 0.41 -2.18
CA GLN A 221 -1.75 0.08 -2.33
C GLN A 221 -0.82 1.25 -2.01
N ILE A 222 -1.20 2.49 -2.34
CA ILE A 222 -0.47 3.70 -1.94
C ILE A 222 -0.48 3.83 -0.42
N SER A 223 -1.63 3.68 0.24
CA SER A 223 -1.76 3.78 1.70
C SER A 223 -0.89 2.75 2.46
N ARG A 224 -0.51 1.66 1.79
CA ARG A 224 0.36 0.61 2.30
C ARG A 224 1.79 0.68 1.78
N SER A 225 2.11 1.70 0.99
CA SER A 225 3.41 1.89 0.35
C SER A 225 3.83 0.71 -0.55
N ARG A 226 2.88 -0.10 -1.03
CA ARG A 226 3.11 -1.11 -2.07
C ARG A 226 3.28 -0.42 -3.42
N LEU A 227 2.43 0.57 -3.70
CA LEU A 227 2.68 1.61 -4.70
C LEU A 227 3.25 2.84 -4.02
N ARG A 228 4.22 3.49 -4.66
CA ARG A 228 4.87 4.69 -4.14
C ARG A 228 4.84 5.76 -5.22
N PRO A 229 4.05 6.83 -5.04
CA PRO A 229 4.06 7.96 -5.96
C PRO A 229 5.48 8.51 -6.11
N ASN A 230 5.83 8.96 -7.30
CA ASN A 230 7.11 9.56 -7.56
C ASN A 230 7.21 10.88 -6.77
N PRO A 231 8.18 11.02 -5.84
CA PRO A 231 8.30 12.22 -5.01
C PRO A 231 8.64 13.48 -5.83
N ARG A 232 9.02 13.33 -7.11
CA ARG A 232 9.20 14.47 -8.03
C ARG A 232 7.87 15.00 -8.59
N ARG A 233 6.80 14.19 -8.62
CA ARG A 233 5.45 14.66 -8.97
C ARG A 233 4.86 15.58 -7.88
N GLU A 234 5.27 15.41 -6.62
CA GLU A 234 4.85 16.27 -5.49
C GLU A 234 5.34 17.74 -5.61
N ARG A 235 6.33 18.03 -6.47
CA ARG A 235 6.92 19.38 -6.62
C ARG A 235 6.40 20.18 -7.81
N CYS A 236 5.54 19.61 -8.65
CA CYS A 236 4.92 20.37 -9.75
C CYS A 236 3.65 21.06 -9.22
N PRO A 237 3.53 22.38 -9.33
CA PRO A 237 2.26 23.04 -9.08
C PRO A 237 1.33 22.66 -10.24
N TRP A 238 0.48 21.67 -10.01
CA TRP A 238 -0.75 21.41 -10.75
C TRP A 238 -0.59 21.26 -12.29
N PRO A 239 -0.49 20.03 -12.79
CA PRO A 239 -0.48 19.74 -14.24
C PRO A 239 -1.85 19.97 -14.88
N TYR A 240 -2.91 19.89 -14.08
CA TYR A 240 -4.27 20.28 -14.44
C TYR A 240 -4.47 21.72 -14.02
N GLY A 241 -4.14 22.65 -14.92
CA GLY A 241 -4.19 24.09 -14.67
C GLY A 241 -5.44 24.53 -13.90
N VAL A 242 -5.25 25.42 -12.93
CA VAL A 242 -6.34 26.14 -12.30
C VAL A 242 -6.93 27.05 -13.37
N GLU A 243 -7.99 26.64 -14.05
CA GLU A 243 -8.95 27.61 -14.58
C GLU A 243 -9.54 28.28 -13.34
N LEU A 244 -8.91 29.37 -12.91
CA LEU A 244 -9.54 30.32 -12.01
C LEU A 244 -10.83 30.70 -12.72
N GLU A 245 -11.97 30.36 -12.12
CA GLU A 245 -13.26 30.87 -12.58
C GLU A 245 -13.11 32.39 -12.72
N ALA A 246 -13.16 32.86 -13.97
CA ALA A 246 -12.95 34.24 -14.30
C ALA A 246 -14.06 35.08 -13.67
N GLY A 247 -13.78 35.67 -12.49
CA GLY A 247 -14.76 36.49 -11.83
C GLY A 247 -14.45 36.82 -10.38
N GLU A 248 -13.25 37.31 -10.07
CA GLU A 248 -13.05 38.29 -8.99
C GLU A 248 -11.64 38.87 -9.10
N ASP A 249 -11.56 40.16 -9.42
CA ASP A 249 -10.32 40.93 -9.46
C ASP A 249 -9.67 40.92 -8.07
N VAL A 250 -8.63 40.11 -7.89
CA VAL A 250 -7.81 40.15 -6.68
C VAL A 250 -6.78 41.25 -6.83
N ASP A 251 -6.99 42.33 -6.07
CA ASP A 251 -6.13 43.50 -5.99
C ASP A 251 -4.74 43.10 -5.44
N TYR A 252 -3.72 43.16 -6.30
CA TYR A 252 -2.38 42.64 -6.05
C TYR A 252 -1.56 43.51 -5.06
N GLU A 253 -2.08 44.66 -4.65
CA GLU A 253 -1.36 45.60 -3.78
C GLU A 253 -1.49 45.30 -2.27
N SER A 254 -2.32 44.32 -1.85
CA SER A 254 -2.46 43.98 -0.43
C SER A 254 -1.45 42.94 0.09
N TRP A 255 -0.63 42.33 -0.78
CA TRP A 255 0.26 41.21 -0.40
C TRP A 255 1.64 41.63 0.12
N GLU A 256 2.07 42.89 -0.09
CA GLU A 256 3.39 43.36 0.36
C GLU A 256 3.42 43.94 1.79
N SER A 257 2.28 44.14 2.47
CA SER A 257 2.26 44.77 3.81
C SER A 257 2.32 43.78 4.99
N SER A 258 2.26 42.46 4.75
CA SER A 258 2.19 41.45 5.82
C SER A 258 3.52 40.76 6.17
N PHE A 259 4.61 41.07 5.46
CA PHE A 259 5.95 40.59 5.82
C PHE A 259 6.88 41.77 6.07
N GLY A 260 6.82 42.31 7.31
CA GLY A 260 7.79 43.28 7.80
C GLY A 260 9.19 42.66 7.86
N PHE A 261 9.97 42.86 6.81
CA PHE A 261 11.39 42.56 6.77
C PHE A 261 12.16 43.87 6.93
N GLU A 262 12.41 44.29 8.17
CA GLU A 262 13.38 45.34 8.45
C GLU A 262 14.78 44.79 8.16
N GLY A 263 15.35 45.23 7.04
CA GLY A 263 16.74 44.97 6.70
C GLY A 263 17.69 45.70 7.64
N SER A 264 18.62 44.96 8.23
CA SER A 264 19.93 45.49 8.59
C SER A 264 21.00 44.68 7.89
N ALA A 265 21.64 45.35 6.94
CA ALA A 265 22.82 44.86 6.24
C ALA A 265 24.00 44.78 7.21
N ILE A 266 24.65 43.63 7.31
CA ILE A 266 26.04 43.53 7.76
C ILE A 266 26.82 42.63 6.80
N SER A 267 27.97 43.19 6.42
CA SER A 267 28.98 42.79 5.46
C SER A 267 29.58 41.40 5.67
N SER A 268 29.99 40.81 4.54
CA SER A 268 30.99 39.76 4.44
C SER A 268 32.30 40.15 5.12
N ASN A 269 32.76 39.32 6.06
CA ASN A 269 34.14 38.95 6.41
C ASN A 269 34.21 38.54 7.90
N ASP A 270 34.34 37.25 8.17
CA ASP A 270 35.48 36.73 8.96
C ASP A 270 35.36 35.21 9.15
N TRP A 271 36.29 34.50 8.52
CA TRP A 271 36.65 33.13 8.85
C TRP A 271 37.72 33.16 9.94
N SER A 272 37.41 32.71 11.16
CA SER A 272 38.40 32.01 12.00
C SER A 272 37.80 31.43 13.29
N GLY A 273 38.07 30.14 13.51
CA GLY A 273 38.45 29.58 14.81
C GLY A 273 37.34 29.33 15.85
N GLY A 274 36.96 28.06 16.03
CA GLY A 274 36.19 27.62 17.19
C GLY A 274 35.99 26.11 17.20
N GLU A 275 37.00 25.38 17.68
CA GLU A 275 36.89 23.97 18.05
C GLU A 275 35.78 23.77 19.10
N TYR A 276 34.87 22.82 18.86
CA TYR A 276 33.95 22.36 19.90
C TYR A 276 34.23 20.88 20.20
N VAL A 277 34.79 20.68 21.39
CA VAL A 277 35.03 19.37 22.01
C VAL A 277 33.75 18.94 22.72
N ASP A 278 33.19 17.78 22.34
CA ASP A 278 32.09 17.15 23.07
C ASP A 278 32.62 16.39 24.29
N SER A 279 31.88 16.49 25.39
CA SER A 279 32.27 16.15 26.76
C SER A 279 31.83 14.74 27.19
N ARG A 280 31.75 13.79 26.27
CA ARG A 280 31.41 12.39 26.57
C ARG A 280 32.20 11.37 25.75
N GLY A 281 33.53 11.42 25.86
CA GLY A 281 34.46 10.48 25.21
C GLY A 281 33.97 9.03 25.17
N ASN A 282 33.66 8.55 23.96
CA ASN A 282 34.27 7.36 23.38
C ASN A 282 33.87 7.20 21.91
N ALA A 283 34.89 6.91 21.11
CA ALA A 283 34.85 6.71 19.67
C ALA A 283 34.17 5.38 19.29
N ALA A 284 33.50 5.36 18.14
CA ALA A 284 33.23 4.14 17.39
C ALA A 284 34.06 4.19 16.09
N PRO A 285 34.89 3.19 15.78
CA PRO A 285 35.66 3.12 14.55
C PRO A 285 34.81 2.59 13.38
N PHE A 286 35.29 2.91 12.18
CA PHE A 286 34.81 2.60 10.82
C PHE A 286 34.09 1.26 10.61
#